data_AF-A0A933SH94-F1
#
_entry.id   AF-A0A933SH94-F1
#
_cell.length_a   1.000
_cell.length_b   1.000
_cell.length_c   1.000
_cell.angle_alpha   90.00
_cell.angle_beta   90.00
_cell.angle_gamma   90.00
#
_symmetry.space_group_name_H-M   'P 1'
#
loop_
_entity.id
_entity.type
_entity.pdbx_description
1 polymer ?
#
loop_
_entity_poly.entity_id
_entity_poly.type
_entity_poly.pdbx_seq_one_letter_code
_entity_poly.pdbx_strand_id
1 'polypeptide(L)'
;MDSRSDVLYCFFYLLSLICYLSAMQAEGRWKRYGGVGAGAVLYLFSMMSKEMGATLPMVLVLLHWYWWRQGKMSLRGMAWTAPFWIAFGLLMALRQTIVAVPLDVYAEYPRLVMYLNVLKGIAIHLLRVLIPVGADYRELWPKLINHIDPSLSEPFIYLSAALTGSLVVLAFVFRRSYPLLSLLIGFFLVAITPLFVVNRILGVSNDLSVIPVEERWIYLPAVPVFILGGLAVERLAGWNASRGRSRLVVAGVAVALMAGMGWQASIHAANFDNPLAEVKRYYLFPESELAPYERMRRDSLFAVYVDLPMGKFSEAETRAKNALAAMPGSPIPYVALAKVYAAQGKWREVGPLLGPWVSPTPDFLMERWKNNKKVATDVLSTYHVIPYLFGMAVAYEGSGKDAAELLCMSLNRGYAETEIAEALHAVWALNGPAQCVHAANIGECIKKAPAADSPEWRRPLNRDACQQWRDRFAH
;
A
#
# COMPACT_ATOMS: atom_id res chain seq x y z
N MET A 1 -13.98 4.92 -4.44
CA MET A 1 -13.42 6.01 -5.29
C MET A 1 -12.86 5.43 -6.58
N ASP A 2 -13.35 5.87 -7.73
CA ASP A 2 -13.11 5.28 -9.06
C ASP A 2 -11.75 5.70 -9.66
N SER A 3 -10.90 4.72 -9.99
CA SER A 3 -9.60 4.92 -10.65
C SER A 3 -9.70 5.61 -12.01
N ARG A 4 -10.89 5.62 -12.62
CA ARG A 4 -11.16 6.35 -13.88
C ARG A 4 -10.96 7.86 -13.74
N SER A 5 -11.28 8.43 -12.58
CA SER A 5 -11.09 9.86 -12.31
C SER A 5 -9.61 10.28 -12.34
N ASP A 6 -8.71 9.37 -11.94
CA ASP A 6 -7.26 9.58 -11.96
C ASP A 6 -6.71 9.69 -13.38
N VAL A 7 -7.13 8.76 -14.24
CA VAL A 7 -6.71 8.77 -15.64
C VAL A 7 -7.28 9.99 -16.36
N LEU A 8 -8.55 10.31 -16.09
CA LEU A 8 -9.24 11.41 -16.76
C LEU A 8 -8.66 12.79 -16.37
N TYR A 9 -8.35 13.03 -15.09
CA TYR A 9 -7.70 14.30 -14.71
C TYR A 9 -6.34 14.44 -15.39
N CYS A 10 -5.55 13.35 -15.42
CA CYS A 10 -4.20 13.36 -16.00
C CYS A 10 -4.28 13.61 -17.51
N PHE A 11 -5.21 12.96 -18.20
CA PHE A 11 -5.49 13.20 -19.62
C PHE A 11 -5.80 14.66 -19.92
N PHE A 12 -6.77 15.25 -19.20
CA PHE A 12 -7.13 16.65 -19.39
C PHE A 12 -6.01 17.63 -19.00
N TYR A 13 -5.23 17.29 -17.95
CA TYR A 13 -4.06 18.07 -17.54
C TYR A 13 -3.01 18.13 -18.66
N LEU A 14 -2.68 16.98 -19.24
CA LEU A 14 -1.69 16.89 -20.31
C LEU A 14 -2.19 17.53 -21.61
N LEU A 15 -3.47 17.36 -21.96
CA LEU A 15 -4.04 18.01 -23.14
C LEU A 15 -4.07 19.54 -22.98
N SER A 16 -4.40 20.03 -21.78
CA SER A 16 -4.31 21.44 -21.44
C SER A 16 -2.88 21.98 -21.62
N LEU A 17 -1.89 21.22 -21.13
CA LEU A 17 -0.48 21.53 -21.30
C LEU A 17 -0.08 21.59 -22.79
N ILE A 18 -0.50 20.61 -23.59
CA ILE A 18 -0.23 20.56 -25.04
C ILE A 18 -0.85 21.75 -25.77
N CYS A 19 -2.12 22.08 -25.49
CA CYS A 19 -2.80 23.25 -26.07
C CYS A 19 -2.06 24.54 -25.72
N TYR A 20 -1.66 24.69 -24.47
CA TYR A 20 -0.89 25.85 -24.02
C TYR A 20 0.48 25.95 -24.71
N LEU A 21 1.25 24.86 -24.77
CA LEU A 21 2.54 24.82 -25.46
C LEU A 21 2.40 25.15 -26.95
N SER A 22 1.37 24.59 -27.60
CA SER A 22 1.06 24.84 -29.01
C SER A 22 0.69 26.30 -29.26
N ALA A 23 -0.09 26.90 -28.35
CA ALA A 23 -0.46 28.31 -28.41
C ALA A 23 0.76 29.25 -28.31
N MET A 24 1.75 28.89 -27.49
CA MET A 24 2.97 29.69 -27.34
C MET A 24 3.86 29.64 -28.58
N GLN A 25 3.79 28.56 -29.36
CA GLN A 25 4.51 28.40 -30.64
C GLN A 25 3.73 28.95 -31.84
N ALA A 26 2.43 29.20 -31.71
CA ALA A 26 1.60 29.65 -32.82
C ALA A 26 1.98 31.07 -33.31
N GLU A 27 2.07 31.19 -34.63
CA GLU A 27 2.11 32.47 -35.34
C GLU A 27 0.67 33.00 -35.47
N GLY A 28 0.43 34.21 -34.96
CA GLY A 28 -0.88 34.86 -34.99
C GLY A 28 -1.59 34.89 -33.63
N ARG A 29 -2.14 36.07 -33.30
CA ARG A 29 -2.79 36.32 -32.00
C ARG A 29 -4.00 35.40 -31.78
N TRP A 30 -4.84 35.19 -32.78
CA TRP A 30 -6.05 34.36 -32.66
C TRP A 30 -5.76 32.91 -32.32
N LYS A 31 -4.78 32.28 -33.00
CA LYS A 31 -4.37 30.90 -32.68
C LYS A 31 -3.82 30.78 -31.26
N ARG A 32 -3.07 31.79 -30.82
CA ARG A 32 -2.54 31.86 -29.45
C ARG A 32 -3.65 32.02 -28.40
N TYR A 33 -4.54 32.99 -28.56
CA TYR A 33 -5.68 33.18 -27.65
C TYR A 33 -6.60 31.95 -27.64
N GLY A 34 -6.91 31.38 -28.81
CA GLY A 34 -7.73 30.18 -28.94
C GLY A 34 -7.12 28.97 -28.25
N GLY A 35 -5.81 28.71 -28.44
CA GLY A 35 -5.12 27.60 -27.80
C GLY A 35 -4.99 27.76 -26.29
N VAL A 36 -4.74 28.97 -25.79
CA VAL A 36 -4.75 29.26 -24.34
C VAL A 36 -6.15 29.09 -23.75
N GLY A 37 -7.19 29.59 -24.44
CA GLY A 37 -8.59 29.42 -24.03
C GLY A 37 -9.01 27.95 -23.96
N ALA A 38 -8.72 27.17 -25.02
CA ALA A 38 -8.96 25.74 -25.04
C ALA A 38 -8.20 25.01 -23.92
N GLY A 39 -6.93 25.38 -23.70
CA GLY A 39 -6.14 24.88 -22.57
C GLY A 39 -6.79 25.17 -21.22
N ALA A 40 -7.29 26.38 -20.99
CA ALA A 40 -7.96 26.76 -19.75
C ALA A 40 -9.28 26.00 -19.53
N VAL A 41 -10.06 25.72 -20.58
CA VAL A 41 -11.27 24.89 -20.50
C VAL A 41 -10.92 23.44 -20.15
N LEU A 42 -9.91 22.86 -20.81
CA LEU A 42 -9.44 21.51 -20.48
C LEU A 42 -8.89 21.42 -19.05
N TYR A 43 -8.23 22.48 -18.58
CA TYR A 43 -7.79 22.59 -17.20
C TYR A 43 -8.95 22.55 -16.20
N LEU A 44 -10.06 23.24 -16.50
CA LEU A 44 -11.28 23.14 -15.68
C LEU A 44 -11.78 21.69 -15.61
N PHE A 45 -11.80 20.96 -16.73
CA PHE A 45 -12.17 19.54 -16.72
C PHE A 45 -11.19 18.69 -15.89
N SER A 46 -9.89 18.99 -15.93
CA SER A 46 -8.90 18.34 -15.07
C SER A 46 -9.21 18.57 -13.59
N MET A 47 -9.45 19.82 -13.18
CA MET A 47 -9.77 20.15 -11.79
C MET A 47 -11.12 19.58 -11.31
N MET A 48 -12.13 19.58 -12.19
CA MET A 48 -13.43 18.98 -11.91
C MET A 48 -13.35 17.45 -11.79
N SER A 49 -12.39 16.82 -12.47
CA SER A 49 -12.11 15.39 -12.33
C SER A 49 -11.38 15.08 -11.02
N LYS A 50 -10.31 15.82 -10.70
CA LYS A 50 -9.60 15.75 -9.41
C LYS A 50 -8.89 17.06 -9.04
N GLU A 51 -8.82 17.29 -7.74
CA GLU A 51 -8.08 18.41 -7.15
C GLU A 51 -6.58 18.44 -7.42
N MET A 52 -5.97 17.30 -7.77
CA MET A 52 -4.57 17.27 -8.18
C MET A 52 -4.31 18.15 -9.42
N GLY A 53 -5.35 18.40 -10.23
CA GLY A 53 -5.29 19.34 -11.34
C GLY A 53 -4.84 20.75 -10.93
N ALA A 54 -5.12 21.18 -9.70
CA ALA A 54 -4.79 22.52 -9.16
C ALA A 54 -3.33 22.96 -9.31
N THR A 55 -2.42 22.02 -9.57
CA THR A 55 -0.98 22.24 -9.74
C THR A 55 -0.60 22.86 -11.08
N LEU A 56 -1.47 22.80 -12.10
CA LEU A 56 -1.14 23.23 -13.47
C LEU A 56 -0.64 24.67 -13.57
N PRO A 57 -1.28 25.69 -12.97
CA PRO A 57 -0.82 27.08 -13.10
C PRO A 57 0.63 27.27 -12.65
N MET A 58 1.03 26.54 -11.60
CA MET A 58 2.40 26.56 -11.10
C MET A 58 3.37 25.84 -12.05
N VAL A 59 2.96 24.73 -12.67
CA VAL A 59 3.76 24.08 -13.73
C VAL A 59 3.93 24.99 -14.95
N LEU A 60 2.91 25.77 -15.33
CA LEU A 60 3.04 26.76 -16.41
C LEU A 60 4.02 27.89 -16.05
N VAL A 61 4.05 28.33 -14.79
CA VAL A 61 5.06 29.28 -14.30
C VAL A 61 6.47 28.70 -14.43
N LEU A 62 6.68 27.44 -14.06
CA LEU A 62 7.97 26.76 -14.22
C LEU A 62 8.38 26.66 -15.70
N LEU A 63 7.45 26.36 -16.60
CA LEU A 63 7.70 26.32 -18.05
C LEU A 63 8.08 27.68 -18.61
N HIS A 64 7.38 28.74 -18.21
CA HIS A 64 7.74 30.11 -18.59
C HIS A 64 9.12 30.50 -18.07
N TRP A 65 9.41 30.17 -16.82
CA TRP A 65 10.72 30.43 -16.23
C TRP A 65 11.83 29.71 -17.01
N TYR A 66 11.61 28.46 -17.40
CA TYR A 66 12.52 27.70 -18.27
C TYR A 66 12.76 28.41 -19.61
N TRP A 67 11.69 28.83 -20.32
CA TRP A 67 11.83 29.51 -21.60
C TRP A 67 12.44 30.90 -21.52
N TRP A 68 12.14 31.65 -20.45
CA TRP A 68 12.78 32.94 -20.19
C TRP A 68 14.29 32.78 -20.00
N ARG A 69 14.73 31.76 -19.26
CA ARG A 69 16.16 31.44 -19.10
C ARG A 69 16.84 31.05 -20.41
N GLN A 70 16.10 30.47 -21.35
CA GLN A 70 16.58 30.15 -22.70
C GLN A 70 16.56 31.37 -23.65
N GLY A 71 16.14 32.55 -23.18
CA GLY A 71 15.98 33.73 -24.02
C GLY A 71 14.82 33.64 -25.02
N LYS A 72 13.97 32.62 -24.92
CA LYS A 72 12.88 32.34 -25.87
C LYS A 72 11.62 33.17 -25.59
N MET A 73 11.48 33.68 -24.35
CA MET A 73 10.31 34.45 -23.93
C MET A 73 10.69 35.56 -22.94
N SER A 74 9.90 36.64 -22.91
CA SER A 74 10.03 37.69 -21.90
C SER A 74 9.23 37.36 -20.63
N LEU A 75 9.59 37.97 -19.49
CA LEU A 75 8.80 37.85 -18.25
C LEU A 75 7.36 38.33 -18.39
N ARG A 76 7.10 39.30 -19.28
CA ARG A 76 5.73 39.73 -19.64
C ARG A 76 4.89 38.58 -20.21
N GLY A 77 5.55 37.57 -20.78
CA GLY A 77 4.91 36.34 -21.22
C GLY A 77 4.16 35.62 -20.10
N MET A 78 4.53 35.77 -18.83
CA MET A 78 3.84 35.12 -17.71
C MET A 78 2.35 35.49 -17.61
N ALA A 79 1.95 36.65 -18.15
CA ALA A 79 0.54 37.04 -18.24
C ALA A 79 -0.32 36.03 -19.02
N TRP A 80 0.28 35.22 -19.92
CA TRP A 80 -0.42 34.15 -20.63
C TRP A 80 -0.87 33.00 -19.71
N THR A 81 -0.37 32.92 -18.47
CA THR A 81 -0.86 31.96 -17.46
C THR A 81 -2.08 32.47 -16.69
N ALA A 82 -2.44 33.75 -16.82
CA ALA A 82 -3.52 34.36 -16.05
C ALA A 82 -4.87 33.62 -16.18
N PRO A 83 -5.31 33.13 -17.36
CA PRO A 83 -6.56 32.37 -17.48
C PRO A 83 -6.62 31.13 -16.58
N PHE A 84 -5.48 30.46 -16.36
CA PHE A 84 -5.39 29.27 -15.51
C PHE A 84 -5.46 29.63 -14.03
N TRP A 85 -4.86 30.75 -13.62
CA TRP A 85 -4.97 31.28 -12.26
C TRP A 85 -6.38 31.76 -11.94
N ILE A 86 -7.05 32.41 -12.90
CA ILE A 86 -8.45 32.82 -12.76
C ILE A 86 -9.34 31.58 -12.61
N ALA A 87 -9.18 30.58 -13.50
CA ALA A 87 -9.91 29.32 -13.41
C ALA A 87 -9.69 28.61 -12.07
N PHE A 88 -8.44 28.56 -11.59
CA PHE A 88 -8.09 28.00 -10.28
C PHE A 88 -8.80 28.75 -9.14
N GLY A 89 -8.69 30.08 -9.11
CA GLY A 89 -9.27 30.92 -8.05
C GLY A 89 -10.80 30.82 -8.01
N LEU A 90 -11.46 30.86 -9.16
CA LEU A 90 -12.92 30.71 -9.27
C LEU A 90 -13.38 29.35 -8.75
N LEU A 91 -12.71 28.27 -9.17
CA LEU A 91 -13.10 26.92 -8.74
C LEU A 91 -12.79 26.68 -7.25
N MET A 92 -11.72 27.27 -6.70
CA MET A 92 -11.43 27.20 -5.27
C MET A 92 -12.41 28.02 -4.44
N ALA A 93 -12.86 29.18 -4.92
CA ALA A 93 -13.90 29.97 -4.27
C ALA A 93 -15.24 29.21 -4.24
N LEU A 94 -15.68 28.68 -5.39
CA LEU A 94 -16.84 27.78 -5.48
C LEU A 94 -16.67 26.53 -4.60
N ARG A 95 -15.42 26.05 -4.54
CA ARG A 95 -14.86 25.08 -3.60
C ARG A 95 -15.41 25.23 -2.18
N GLN A 96 -15.03 26.37 -1.64
CA GLN A 96 -15.25 26.71 -0.24
C GLN A 96 -16.72 26.95 0.08
N THR A 97 -17.53 27.43 -0.88
CA THR A 97 -18.96 27.66 -0.65
C THR A 97 -19.77 26.36 -0.63
N ILE A 98 -19.41 25.37 -1.44
CA ILE A 98 -20.11 24.08 -1.50
C ILE A 98 -19.66 23.14 -0.39
N VAL A 99 -18.35 23.08 -0.14
CA VAL A 99 -17.72 22.13 0.79
C VAL A 99 -17.36 22.87 2.07
N ALA A 100 -18.37 23.34 2.81
CA ALA A 100 -18.20 23.87 4.16
C ALA A 100 -17.97 22.72 5.16
N VAL A 101 -16.88 21.97 4.99
CA VAL A 101 -16.50 20.89 5.92
C VAL A 101 -15.45 21.44 6.88
N PRO A 102 -15.67 21.36 8.21
CA PRO A 102 -14.67 21.78 9.18
C PRO A 102 -13.36 21.01 8.94
N LEU A 103 -12.28 21.77 8.68
CA LEU A 103 -11.00 21.28 8.16
C LEU A 103 -10.07 20.70 9.23
N ASP A 104 -10.56 20.39 10.44
CA ASP A 104 -9.70 20.15 11.61
C ASP A 104 -9.61 18.67 12.03
N VAL A 105 -9.61 17.77 11.05
CA VAL A 105 -9.45 16.32 11.28
C VAL A 105 -8.09 15.97 11.89
N TYR A 106 -7.11 16.86 11.77
CA TYR A 106 -5.78 16.69 12.36
C TYR A 106 -5.49 17.72 13.46
N ALA A 107 -6.52 18.32 14.06
CA ALA A 107 -6.37 19.27 15.18
C ALA A 107 -5.56 18.67 16.34
N GLU A 108 -5.64 17.35 16.50
CA GLU A 108 -4.99 16.59 17.57
C GLU A 108 -3.46 16.54 17.42
N TYR A 109 -2.92 16.75 16.22
CA TYR A 109 -1.48 16.65 15.95
C TYR A 109 -0.85 18.04 15.74
N PRO A 110 0.36 18.29 16.28
CA PRO A 110 1.11 19.49 15.93
C PRO A 110 1.34 19.57 14.42
N ARG A 111 1.12 20.74 13.82
CA ARG A 111 1.26 20.94 12.36
C ARG A 111 2.62 20.50 11.81
N LEU A 112 3.70 20.73 12.57
CA LEU A 112 5.04 20.30 12.18
C LEU A 112 5.15 18.77 12.07
N VAL A 113 4.56 18.04 13.02
CA VAL A 113 4.52 16.57 13.00
C VAL A 113 3.80 16.09 11.74
N MET A 114 2.67 16.70 11.42
CA MET A 114 1.91 16.38 10.21
C MET A 114 2.75 16.64 8.96
N TYR A 115 3.32 17.85 8.80
CA TYR A 115 4.10 18.17 7.60
C TYR A 115 5.29 17.23 7.41
N LEU A 116 6.02 16.88 8.48
CA LEU A 116 7.13 15.94 8.40
C LEU A 116 6.67 14.53 8.02
N ASN A 117 5.56 14.05 8.58
CA ASN A 117 5.01 12.73 8.22
C ASN A 117 4.51 12.69 6.77
N VAL A 118 4.00 13.79 6.20
CA VAL A 118 3.59 13.79 4.79
C VAL A 118 4.77 13.67 3.84
N LEU A 119 5.96 14.17 4.21
CA LEU A 119 7.16 14.02 3.38
C LEU A 119 7.48 12.54 3.11
N LYS A 120 7.10 11.61 4.01
CA LYS A 120 7.21 10.16 3.78
C LYS A 120 6.47 9.73 2.51
N GLY A 121 5.29 10.29 2.25
CA GLY A 121 4.52 10.01 1.03
C GLY A 121 5.30 10.33 -0.25
N ILE A 122 6.08 11.42 -0.26
CA ILE A 122 6.94 11.78 -1.39
C ILE A 122 8.04 10.74 -1.59
N ALA A 123 8.73 10.36 -0.51
CA ALA A 123 9.81 9.37 -0.60
C ALA A 123 9.29 8.02 -1.08
N ILE A 124 8.14 7.57 -0.54
CA ILE A 124 7.48 6.33 -0.95
C ILE A 124 7.12 6.40 -2.44
N HIS A 125 6.54 7.49 -2.91
CA HIS A 125 6.22 7.65 -4.34
C HIS A 125 7.48 7.68 -5.20
N LEU A 126 8.49 8.49 -4.87
CA LEU A 126 9.72 8.53 -5.63
C LEU A 126 10.36 7.14 -5.74
N LEU A 127 10.40 6.40 -4.63
CA LEU A 127 10.88 5.02 -4.60
C LEU A 127 10.06 4.12 -5.54
N ARG A 128 8.72 4.26 -5.57
CA ARG A 128 7.84 3.49 -6.48
C ARG A 128 8.09 3.81 -7.95
N VAL A 129 8.35 5.07 -8.31
CA VAL A 129 8.67 5.41 -9.71
C VAL A 129 10.01 4.82 -10.12
N LEU A 130 11.02 4.90 -9.24
CA LEU A 130 12.38 4.48 -9.56
C LEU A 130 12.58 2.97 -9.47
N ILE A 131 11.89 2.32 -8.55
CA ILE A 131 12.01 0.90 -8.25
C ILE A 131 10.60 0.32 -8.33
N PRO A 132 10.15 -0.11 -9.52
CA PRO A 132 8.86 -0.76 -9.68
C PRO A 132 8.95 -2.22 -9.19
N VAL A 133 9.54 -2.49 -8.02
CA VAL A 133 9.71 -3.85 -7.50
C VAL A 133 8.62 -4.13 -6.47
N GLY A 134 7.95 -5.27 -6.61
CA GLY A 134 6.87 -5.73 -5.75
C GLY A 134 5.51 -5.45 -6.35
N ALA A 135 4.97 -6.43 -7.07
CA ALA A 135 3.58 -6.45 -7.54
C ALA A 135 2.58 -6.70 -6.39
N ASP A 136 3.08 -7.11 -5.22
CA ASP A 136 2.28 -7.20 -4.00
C ASP A 136 2.01 -5.80 -3.47
N TYR A 137 0.86 -5.62 -2.82
CA TYR A 137 0.41 -4.39 -2.14
C TYR A 137 1.40 -3.91 -1.07
N ARG A 138 2.59 -3.46 -1.47
CA ARG A 138 3.65 -2.92 -0.60
C ARG A 138 3.21 -1.65 0.10
N GLU A 139 2.20 -0.97 -0.44
CA GLU A 139 1.45 0.08 0.26
C GLU A 139 0.80 -0.37 1.57
N LEU A 140 0.70 -1.69 1.80
CA LEU A 140 0.26 -2.31 3.04
C LEU A 140 1.36 -3.12 3.72
N TRP A 141 2.61 -3.06 3.25
CA TRP A 141 3.71 -3.47 4.11
C TRP A 141 3.70 -2.55 5.33
N PRO A 142 3.74 -3.10 6.56
CA PRO A 142 3.63 -2.29 7.78
C PRO A 142 4.63 -1.13 7.84
N LYS A 143 5.78 -1.25 7.15
CA LYS A 143 6.83 -0.23 7.07
C LYS A 143 6.63 0.83 5.98
N LEU A 144 5.67 0.67 5.08
CA LEU A 144 5.38 1.57 3.96
C LEU A 144 3.97 2.18 4.04
N ILE A 145 3.15 1.74 4.99
CA ILE A 145 1.96 2.50 5.41
C ILE A 145 2.48 3.76 6.10
N ASN A 146 2.07 4.93 5.62
CA ASN A 146 2.52 6.19 6.18
C ASN A 146 1.73 6.52 7.46
N HIS A 147 2.10 5.88 8.55
CA HIS A 147 1.56 6.20 9.87
C HIS A 147 2.04 7.56 10.34
N ILE A 148 1.19 8.34 10.99
CA ILE A 148 1.61 9.54 11.69
C ILE A 148 2.31 9.08 12.96
N ASP A 149 3.63 9.28 13.01
CA ASP A 149 4.39 9.11 14.25
C ASP A 149 4.40 10.44 15.01
N PRO A 150 3.62 10.59 16.09
CA PRO A 150 3.59 11.82 16.87
C PRO A 150 4.90 12.10 17.60
N SER A 151 5.71 11.07 17.85
CA SER A 151 6.98 11.18 18.56
C SER A 151 8.15 11.60 17.66
N LEU A 152 7.97 11.56 16.33
CA LEU A 152 9.03 11.78 15.35
C LEU A 152 10.27 10.89 15.57
N SER A 153 10.08 9.70 16.13
CA SER A 153 11.14 8.73 16.38
C SER A 153 11.51 7.93 15.12
N GLU A 154 10.59 7.83 14.16
CA GLU A 154 10.78 7.04 12.94
C GLU A 154 11.88 7.63 12.04
N PRO A 155 13.00 6.91 11.78
CA PRO A 155 14.10 7.42 10.96
C PRO A 155 13.70 7.78 9.52
N PHE A 156 12.66 7.12 9.01
CA PHE A 156 12.17 7.34 7.65
C PHE A 156 11.62 8.75 7.43
N ILE A 157 11.15 9.44 8.49
CA ILE A 157 10.73 10.84 8.43
C ILE A 157 11.90 11.73 8.01
N TYR A 158 13.03 11.60 8.70
CA TYR A 158 14.23 12.41 8.43
C TYR A 158 14.85 12.09 7.07
N LEU A 159 14.86 10.82 6.69
CA LEU A 159 15.31 10.41 5.35
C LEU A 159 14.44 11.06 4.26
N SER A 160 13.12 11.06 4.46
CA SER A 160 12.17 11.64 3.52
C SER A 160 12.28 13.17 3.45
N ALA A 161 12.51 13.82 4.59
CA ALA A 161 12.78 15.25 4.65
C ALA A 161 14.09 15.62 3.97
N ALA A 162 15.17 14.88 4.22
CA ALA A 162 16.46 15.07 3.57
C ALA A 162 16.37 14.85 2.06
N LEU A 163 15.66 13.81 1.61
CA LEU A 163 15.41 13.54 0.20
C LEU A 163 14.64 14.68 -0.45
N THR A 164 13.52 15.12 0.13
CA THR A 164 12.71 16.22 -0.42
C THR A 164 13.51 17.53 -0.44
N GLY A 165 14.24 17.84 0.63
CA GLY A 165 15.13 18.99 0.71
C GLY A 165 16.22 18.95 -0.34
N SER A 166 16.83 17.78 -0.58
CA SER A 166 17.84 17.60 -1.62
C SER A 166 17.26 17.86 -3.02
N LEU A 167 16.04 17.41 -3.32
CA LEU A 167 15.38 17.70 -4.59
C LEU A 167 15.13 19.20 -4.77
N VAL A 168 14.69 19.90 -3.73
CA VAL A 168 14.50 21.36 -3.76
C VAL A 168 15.83 22.08 -4.01
N VAL A 169 16.88 21.70 -3.29
CA VAL A 169 18.23 22.26 -3.46
C VAL A 169 18.76 21.98 -4.88
N LEU A 170 18.63 20.75 -5.38
CA LEU A 170 19.06 20.38 -6.73
C LEU A 170 18.29 21.16 -7.80
N ALA A 171 16.98 21.30 -7.66
CA ALA A 171 16.17 22.14 -8.56
C ALA A 171 16.69 23.58 -8.58
N PHE A 172 17.06 24.14 -7.42
CA PHE A 172 17.57 25.50 -7.32
C PHE A 172 19.01 25.66 -7.82
N VAL A 173 19.91 24.73 -7.52
CA VAL A 173 21.32 24.76 -7.95
C VAL A 173 21.40 24.58 -9.47
N PHE A 174 20.68 23.60 -10.02
CA PHE A 174 20.67 23.32 -11.46
C PHE A 174 19.88 24.34 -12.28
N ARG A 175 19.21 25.30 -11.64
CA ARG A 175 18.38 26.29 -12.32
C ARG A 175 19.14 27.16 -13.34
N ARG A 176 20.46 27.29 -13.17
CA ARG A 176 21.33 28.05 -14.09
C ARG A 176 22.00 27.16 -15.13
N SER A 177 22.62 26.06 -14.70
CA SER A 177 23.45 25.21 -15.57
C SER A 177 22.65 24.17 -16.35
N TYR A 178 21.58 23.62 -15.77
CA TYR A 178 20.73 22.59 -16.37
C TYR A 178 19.25 22.96 -16.19
N PRO A 179 18.77 24.03 -16.85
CA PRO A 179 17.43 24.56 -16.63
C PRO A 179 16.32 23.57 -16.94
N LEU A 180 16.55 22.60 -17.85
CA LEU A 180 15.59 21.52 -18.13
C LEU A 180 15.48 20.53 -16.96
N LEU A 181 16.61 20.14 -16.36
CA LEU A 181 16.61 19.27 -15.18
C LEU A 181 15.91 19.97 -13.99
N SER A 182 16.23 21.25 -13.79
CA SER A 182 15.56 22.10 -12.80
C SER A 182 14.04 22.18 -13.03
N LEU A 183 13.59 22.36 -14.27
CA LEU A 183 12.18 22.32 -14.65
C LEU A 183 11.53 20.98 -14.31
N LEU A 184 12.17 19.86 -14.63
CA LEU A 184 11.60 18.52 -14.41
C LEU A 184 11.52 18.17 -12.92
N ILE A 185 12.54 18.51 -12.12
CA ILE A 185 12.48 18.36 -10.66
C ILE A 185 11.41 19.29 -10.07
N GLY A 186 11.35 20.54 -10.51
CA GLY A 186 10.33 21.50 -10.09
C GLY A 186 8.92 21.04 -10.43
N PHE A 187 8.71 20.48 -11.63
CA PHE A 187 7.45 19.88 -12.04
C PHE A 187 7.09 18.77 -11.06
N PHE A 188 7.99 17.80 -10.81
CA PHE A 188 7.73 16.69 -9.89
C PHE A 188 7.27 17.19 -8.51
N LEU A 189 8.03 18.13 -7.93
CA LEU A 189 7.73 18.71 -6.62
C LEU A 189 6.39 19.45 -6.60
N VAL A 190 6.07 20.20 -7.65
CA VAL A 190 4.78 20.90 -7.79
C VAL A 190 3.62 19.92 -7.95
N ALA A 191 3.75 18.94 -8.84
CA ALA A 191 2.71 17.96 -9.13
C ALA A 191 2.38 17.06 -7.93
N ILE A 192 3.36 16.80 -7.06
CA ILE A 192 3.17 15.99 -5.85
C ILE A 192 2.64 16.83 -4.66
N THR A 193 2.66 18.17 -4.73
CA THR A 193 2.17 19.02 -3.62
C THR A 193 0.73 18.78 -3.16
N PRO A 194 -0.24 18.36 -3.98
CA PRO A 194 -1.59 18.07 -3.49
C PRO A 194 -1.62 17.00 -2.39
N LEU A 195 -0.58 16.15 -2.33
CA LEU A 195 -0.42 15.17 -1.24
C LEU A 195 -0.17 15.84 0.11
N PHE A 196 0.36 17.06 0.14
CA PHE A 196 0.52 17.86 1.35
C PHE A 196 -0.79 18.39 1.91
N VAL A 197 -1.86 18.41 1.11
CA VAL A 197 -3.17 18.86 1.55
C VAL A 197 -3.90 17.66 2.16
N VAL A 198 -3.39 17.20 3.31
CA VAL A 198 -3.86 16.03 4.07
C VAL A 198 -5.34 16.14 4.45
N ASN A 199 -5.91 17.35 4.44
CA ASN A 199 -7.25 17.66 4.89
C ASN A 199 -8.40 17.10 4.02
N ARG A 200 -8.15 16.24 3.03
CA ARG A 200 -9.20 15.75 2.11
C ARG A 200 -9.50 14.26 2.14
N ILE A 201 -8.90 13.48 3.02
CA ILE A 201 -9.36 12.10 3.28
C ILE A 201 -10.39 12.12 4.43
N LEU A 202 -11.36 13.02 4.34
CA LEU A 202 -12.32 13.35 5.39
C LEU A 202 -13.55 12.42 5.41
N GLY A 203 -13.44 11.22 4.85
CA GLY A 203 -14.62 10.33 4.75
C GLY A 203 -14.30 8.89 4.44
N VAL A 204 -13.07 8.45 4.69
CA VAL A 204 -12.62 7.15 4.22
C VAL A 204 -12.11 6.29 5.38
N SER A 205 -11.33 6.87 6.30
CA SER A 205 -10.88 6.18 7.50
C SER A 205 -11.15 7.00 8.76
N ASN A 206 -11.83 6.40 9.74
CA ASN A 206 -11.89 6.92 11.11
C ASN A 206 -10.52 6.89 11.81
N ASP A 207 -9.53 6.26 11.18
CA ASP A 207 -8.17 6.17 11.68
C ASP A 207 -7.36 7.41 11.26
N LEU A 208 -7.31 8.38 12.16
CA LEU A 208 -6.56 9.63 12.00
C LEU A 208 -5.04 9.42 11.97
N SER A 209 -4.57 8.19 12.23
CA SER A 209 -3.15 7.88 12.34
C SER A 209 -2.50 7.45 11.02
N VAL A 210 -3.24 7.38 9.91
CA VAL A 210 -2.73 6.88 8.62
C VAL A 210 -2.93 7.90 7.51
N ILE A 211 -1.82 8.28 6.87
CA ILE A 211 -1.83 9.04 5.61
C ILE A 211 -1.82 8.00 4.48
N PRO A 212 -2.91 7.83 3.72
CA PRO A 212 -2.91 6.91 2.61
C PRO A 212 -1.87 7.35 1.58
N VAL A 213 -1.13 6.41 1.00
CA VAL A 213 -0.14 6.66 -0.07
C VAL A 213 -0.51 5.77 -1.25
N GLU A 214 -1.44 6.26 -2.06
CA GLU A 214 -2.03 5.50 -3.15
C GLU A 214 -1.25 5.66 -4.45
N GLU A 215 -1.03 4.57 -5.16
CA GLU A 215 -0.31 4.57 -6.45
C GLU A 215 -0.93 5.54 -7.46
N ARG A 216 -2.25 5.69 -7.47
CA ARG A 216 -2.95 6.55 -8.43
C ARG A 216 -2.57 8.04 -8.35
N TRP A 217 -2.02 8.48 -7.22
CA TRP A 217 -1.54 9.85 -7.08
C TRP A 217 -0.20 10.11 -7.78
N ILE A 218 0.49 9.06 -8.21
CA ILE A 218 1.80 9.16 -8.84
C ILE A 218 1.76 9.45 -10.33
N TYR A 219 0.60 9.27 -10.98
CA TYR A 219 0.50 9.31 -12.43
C TYR A 219 1.03 10.61 -13.02
N LEU A 220 0.62 11.75 -12.47
CA LEU A 220 1.09 13.05 -12.93
C LEU A 220 2.53 13.37 -12.48
N PRO A 221 2.91 13.20 -11.20
CA PRO A 221 4.30 13.37 -10.77
C PRO A 221 5.31 12.49 -11.52
N ALA A 222 4.92 11.31 -12.00
CA ALA A 222 5.83 10.41 -12.71
C ALA A 222 6.23 10.93 -14.10
N VAL A 223 5.42 11.79 -14.73
CA VAL A 223 5.69 12.35 -16.08
C VAL A 223 7.11 12.95 -16.20
N PRO A 224 7.56 13.90 -15.35
CA PRO A 224 8.92 14.42 -15.43
C PRO A 224 10.01 13.36 -15.23
N VAL A 225 9.77 12.32 -14.44
CA VAL A 225 10.74 11.22 -14.24
C VAL A 225 10.90 10.41 -15.52
N PHE A 226 9.80 10.10 -16.21
CA PHE A 226 9.84 9.41 -17.51
C PHE A 226 10.51 10.27 -18.59
N ILE A 227 10.28 11.60 -18.59
CA ILE A 227 11.01 12.51 -19.50
C ILE A 227 12.51 12.46 -19.22
N LEU A 228 12.94 12.48 -17.95
CA LEU A 228 14.35 12.33 -17.59
C LEU A 228 14.93 10.99 -18.05
N GLY A 229 14.18 9.90 -17.88
CA GLY A 229 14.57 8.58 -18.38
C GLY A 229 14.76 8.57 -19.90
N GLY A 230 13.83 9.17 -20.65
CA GLY A 230 13.94 9.31 -22.10
C GLY A 230 15.18 10.10 -22.54
N LEU A 231 15.46 11.22 -21.88
CA LEU A 231 16.65 12.03 -22.15
C LEU A 231 17.95 11.29 -21.81
N ALA A 232 17.96 10.50 -20.73
CA ALA A 232 19.12 9.68 -20.37
C ALA A 232 19.38 8.60 -21.44
N VAL A 233 18.33 7.93 -21.89
CA VAL A 233 18.41 6.93 -22.97
C VAL A 233 18.89 7.56 -24.27
N GLU A 234 18.37 8.72 -24.66
CA GLU A 234 18.82 9.46 -25.85
C GLU A 234 20.32 9.81 -25.77
N ARG A 235 20.78 10.30 -24.61
CA ARG A 235 22.19 10.67 -24.40
C ARG A 235 23.12 9.47 -24.45
N LEU A 236 22.71 8.34 -23.87
CA LEU A 236 23.47 7.08 -23.94
C LEU A 236 23.54 6.55 -25.38
N ALA A 237 22.43 6.66 -26.12
CA ALA A 237 22.35 6.25 -27.52
C ALA A 237 23.24 7.11 -28.45
N GLY A 238 23.41 8.39 -28.13
CA GLY A 238 24.27 9.31 -28.86
C GLY A 238 25.78 9.15 -28.60
N TRP A 239 26.19 8.44 -27.55
CA TRP A 239 27.60 8.41 -27.13
C TRP A 239 28.51 7.68 -28.13
N ASN A 240 28.08 6.64 -28.85
CA ASN A 240 29.07 5.84 -29.61
C ASN A 240 28.59 5.04 -30.84
N ALA A 241 27.40 5.29 -31.38
CA ALA A 241 26.88 4.45 -32.48
C ALA A 241 26.74 5.20 -33.81
N SER A 242 27.26 4.59 -34.87
CA SER A 242 26.74 4.79 -36.23
C SER A 242 25.20 4.71 -36.17
N ARG A 243 24.53 5.71 -36.76
CA ARG A 243 23.11 6.09 -36.54
C ARG A 243 22.06 4.95 -36.59
N GLY A 244 22.41 3.74 -37.04
CA GLY A 244 21.54 2.56 -37.06
C GLY A 244 21.53 1.74 -35.76
N ARG A 245 22.68 1.45 -35.14
CA ARG A 245 22.73 0.53 -33.98
C ARG A 245 22.14 1.14 -32.70
N SER A 246 22.32 2.44 -32.46
CA SER A 246 21.77 3.10 -31.28
C SER A 246 20.25 3.10 -31.25
N ARG A 247 19.59 3.30 -32.41
CA ARG A 247 18.12 3.25 -32.50
C ARG A 247 17.56 1.88 -32.11
N LEU A 248 18.23 0.80 -32.53
CA LEU A 248 17.86 -0.57 -32.15
C LEU A 248 18.05 -0.82 -30.65
N VAL A 249 19.13 -0.29 -30.05
CA VAL A 249 19.36 -0.39 -28.60
C VAL A 249 18.28 0.37 -27.83
N VAL A 250 17.96 1.61 -28.22
CA VAL A 250 16.90 2.41 -27.59
C VAL A 250 15.54 1.72 -27.70
N ALA A 251 15.19 1.25 -28.91
CA ALA A 251 13.96 0.50 -29.13
C ALA A 251 13.92 -0.79 -28.29
N GLY A 252 15.04 -1.53 -28.23
CA GLY A 252 15.16 -2.73 -27.41
C GLY A 252 14.98 -2.45 -25.92
N VAL A 253 15.60 -1.39 -25.40
CA VAL A 253 15.43 -0.96 -24.00
C VAL A 253 13.98 -0.54 -23.73
N ALA A 254 13.37 0.25 -24.62
CA ALA A 254 11.98 0.66 -24.47
C ALA A 254 11.01 -0.54 -24.47
N VAL A 255 11.20 -1.49 -25.40
CA VAL A 255 10.40 -2.73 -25.47
C VAL A 255 10.61 -3.57 -24.22
N ALA A 256 11.84 -3.73 -23.74
CA ALA A 256 12.14 -4.48 -22.51
C ALA A 256 11.50 -3.82 -21.28
N LEU A 257 11.53 -2.49 -21.18
CA LEU A 257 10.86 -1.75 -20.10
C LEU A 257 9.34 -1.92 -20.16
N MET A 258 8.72 -1.78 -21.34
CA MET A 258 7.28 -1.98 -21.52
C MET A 258 6.87 -3.42 -21.20
N ALA A 259 7.64 -4.41 -21.66
CA ALA A 259 7.38 -5.82 -21.37
C ALA A 259 7.54 -6.12 -19.87
N GLY A 260 8.58 -5.57 -19.23
CA GLY A 260 8.80 -5.70 -17.79
C GLY A 260 7.67 -5.08 -16.96
N MET A 261 7.24 -3.85 -17.31
CA MET A 261 6.11 -3.19 -16.66
C MET A 261 4.80 -3.94 -16.90
N GLY A 262 4.56 -4.46 -18.11
CA GLY A 262 3.39 -5.29 -18.44
C GLY A 262 3.37 -6.60 -17.66
N TRP A 263 4.51 -7.27 -17.54
CA TRP A 263 4.67 -8.47 -16.71
C TRP A 263 4.37 -8.17 -15.24
N GLN A 264 4.92 -7.09 -14.68
CA GLN A 264 4.65 -6.69 -13.31
C GLN A 264 3.19 -6.34 -13.07
N ALA A 265 2.55 -5.62 -14.00
CA ALA A 265 1.12 -5.35 -13.95
C ALA A 265 0.29 -6.65 -13.98
N SER A 266 0.73 -7.67 -14.73
CA SER A 266 0.06 -8.97 -14.77
C SER A 266 0.19 -9.74 -13.45
N ILE A 267 1.36 -9.72 -12.80
CA ILE A 267 1.53 -10.29 -11.45
C ILE A 267 0.65 -9.54 -10.46
N HIS A 268 0.60 -8.21 -10.56
CA HIS A 268 -0.23 -7.39 -9.68
C HIS A 268 -1.72 -7.73 -9.84
N ALA A 269 -2.19 -7.90 -11.08
CA ALA A 269 -3.55 -8.32 -11.36
C ALA A 269 -3.85 -9.75 -10.85
N ALA A 270 -2.86 -10.66 -10.88
CA ALA A 270 -2.99 -12.01 -10.34
C ALA A 270 -3.07 -12.04 -8.81
N ASN A 271 -2.45 -11.06 -8.12
CA ASN A 271 -2.44 -10.97 -6.66
C ASN A 271 -3.63 -10.20 -6.08
N PHE A 272 -4.68 -9.93 -6.87
CA PHE A 272 -5.85 -9.15 -6.41
C PHE A 272 -6.61 -9.81 -5.25
N ASP A 273 -6.49 -11.13 -5.09
CA ASP A 273 -7.06 -11.89 -3.98
C ASP A 273 -6.24 -11.80 -2.68
N ASN A 274 -5.17 -10.99 -2.66
CA ASN A 274 -4.36 -10.79 -1.47
C ASN A 274 -5.22 -10.16 -0.34
N PRO A 275 -5.21 -10.70 0.89
CA PRO A 275 -5.96 -10.14 2.01
C PRO A 275 -5.66 -8.65 2.28
N LEU A 276 -4.47 -8.19 1.90
CA LEU A 276 -4.10 -6.77 1.94
C LEU A 276 -4.93 -5.94 0.94
N ALA A 277 -5.15 -6.40 -0.28
CA ALA A 277 -6.05 -5.75 -1.24
C ALA A 277 -7.43 -5.47 -0.63
N GLU A 278 -7.90 -6.45 0.16
CA GLU A 278 -9.17 -6.38 0.84
C GLU A 278 -9.15 -5.43 2.05
N VAL A 279 -8.07 -5.41 2.84
CA VAL A 279 -7.83 -4.37 3.87
C VAL A 279 -7.95 -2.98 3.24
N LYS A 280 -7.29 -2.74 2.10
CA LYS A 280 -7.36 -1.46 1.37
C LYS A 280 -8.79 -1.15 0.95
N ARG A 281 -9.52 -2.14 0.42
CA ARG A 281 -10.91 -1.95 0.03
C ARG A 281 -11.74 -1.46 1.23
N TYR A 282 -11.64 -2.10 2.38
CA TYR A 282 -12.42 -1.70 3.56
C TYR A 282 -11.93 -0.40 4.19
N TYR A 283 -10.64 -0.08 4.06
CA TYR A 283 -10.12 1.24 4.42
C TYR A 283 -10.77 2.35 3.58
N LEU A 284 -11.24 2.05 2.36
CA LEU A 284 -11.79 3.05 1.44
C LEU A 284 -13.26 3.44 1.71
N PHE A 285 -13.96 2.75 2.63
CA PHE A 285 -15.37 2.99 2.91
C PHE A 285 -15.54 3.44 4.37
N PRO A 286 -16.29 4.53 4.63
CA PRO A 286 -16.62 4.92 5.98
C PRO A 286 -17.41 3.83 6.68
N GLU A 287 -17.13 3.63 7.97
CA GLU A 287 -17.66 2.53 8.77
C GLU A 287 -19.19 2.44 8.80
N SER A 288 -19.83 3.62 8.79
CA SER A 288 -21.28 3.76 8.76
C SER A 288 -21.92 3.19 7.49
N GLU A 289 -21.16 3.11 6.39
CA GLU A 289 -21.65 2.58 5.10
C GLU A 289 -21.42 1.07 4.96
N LEU A 290 -20.56 0.48 5.79
CA LEU A 290 -20.26 -0.95 5.71
C LEU A 290 -21.40 -1.78 6.30
N ALA A 291 -21.80 -2.84 5.61
CA ALA A 291 -22.74 -3.82 6.19
C ALA A 291 -22.10 -4.54 7.40
N PRO A 292 -22.90 -5.15 8.32
CA PRO A 292 -22.34 -5.85 9.49
C PRO A 292 -21.27 -6.89 9.16
N TYR A 293 -21.44 -7.66 8.07
CA TYR A 293 -20.45 -8.61 7.57
C TYR A 293 -19.14 -7.92 7.16
N GLU A 294 -19.25 -6.79 6.46
CA GLU A 294 -18.09 -6.04 5.97
C GLU A 294 -17.34 -5.35 7.10
N ARG A 295 -18.06 -4.83 8.11
CA ARG A 295 -17.44 -4.31 9.34
C ARG A 295 -16.66 -5.40 10.08
N MET A 296 -17.27 -6.57 10.30
CA MET A 296 -16.58 -7.71 10.91
C MET A 296 -15.32 -8.09 10.11
N ARG A 297 -15.42 -8.16 8.77
CA ARG A 297 -14.31 -8.56 7.92
C ARG A 297 -13.18 -7.51 7.95
N ARG A 298 -13.53 -6.23 7.88
CA ARG A 298 -12.58 -5.12 8.08
C ARG A 298 -11.85 -5.29 9.42
N ASP A 299 -12.58 -5.37 10.53
CA ASP A 299 -11.96 -5.38 11.86
C ASP A 299 -11.07 -6.61 12.07
N SER A 300 -11.49 -7.77 11.56
CA SER A 300 -10.68 -9.00 11.58
C SER A 300 -9.39 -8.86 10.77
N LEU A 301 -9.48 -8.29 9.56
CA LEU A 301 -8.33 -8.09 8.68
C LEU A 301 -7.37 -7.03 9.24
N PHE A 302 -7.89 -5.92 9.79
CA PHE A 302 -7.07 -4.87 10.42
C PHE A 302 -6.33 -5.40 11.64
N ALA A 303 -7.02 -6.15 12.50
CA ALA A 303 -6.38 -6.78 13.65
C ALA A 303 -5.18 -7.63 13.24
N VAL A 304 -5.33 -8.50 12.24
CA VAL A 304 -4.30 -9.47 11.84
C VAL A 304 -3.21 -8.88 10.95
N TYR A 305 -3.56 -8.01 10.00
CA TYR A 305 -2.63 -7.57 8.95
C TYR A 305 -2.10 -6.14 9.15
N VAL A 306 -2.67 -5.36 10.08
CA VAL A 306 -2.24 -3.97 10.35
C VAL A 306 -1.74 -3.85 11.78
N ASP A 307 -2.61 -4.07 12.77
CA ASP A 307 -2.29 -3.80 14.18
C ASP A 307 -1.28 -4.82 14.75
N LEU A 308 -1.45 -6.11 14.44
CA LEU A 308 -0.57 -7.18 14.92
C LEU A 308 0.89 -7.03 14.44
N PRO A 309 1.19 -6.82 13.14
CA PRO A 309 2.56 -6.64 12.67
C PRO A 309 3.23 -5.35 13.18
N MET A 310 2.43 -4.37 13.62
CA MET A 310 2.92 -3.13 14.24
C MET A 310 3.20 -3.28 15.74
N GLY A 311 2.91 -4.44 16.33
CA GLY A 311 3.04 -4.66 17.78
C GLY A 311 1.96 -3.96 18.60
N LYS A 312 0.87 -3.48 17.97
CA LYS A 312 -0.25 -2.82 18.64
C LYS A 312 -1.24 -3.84 19.20
N PHE A 313 -0.75 -4.69 20.10
CA PHE A 313 -1.49 -5.86 20.57
C PHE A 313 -2.86 -5.55 21.21
N SER A 314 -2.98 -4.44 21.95
CA SER A 314 -4.25 -4.04 22.57
C SER A 314 -5.29 -3.60 21.53
N GLU A 315 -4.88 -2.82 20.53
CA GLU A 315 -5.76 -2.36 19.45
C GLU A 315 -6.23 -3.55 18.60
N ALA A 316 -5.30 -4.45 18.25
CA ALA A 316 -5.60 -5.68 17.52
C ALA A 316 -6.64 -6.55 18.26
N GLU A 317 -6.48 -6.69 19.58
CA GLU A 317 -7.40 -7.47 20.42
C GLU A 317 -8.79 -6.83 20.47
N THR A 318 -8.85 -5.51 20.67
CA THR A 318 -10.12 -4.77 20.67
C THR A 318 -10.83 -4.89 19.33
N ARG A 319 -10.13 -4.72 18.20
CA ARG A 319 -10.74 -4.87 16.87
C ARG A 319 -11.23 -6.30 16.63
N ALA A 320 -10.44 -7.31 16.97
CA ALA A 320 -10.86 -8.70 16.80
C ALA A 320 -12.10 -9.04 17.67
N LYS A 321 -12.19 -8.49 18.89
CA LYS A 321 -13.38 -8.61 19.75
C LYS A 321 -14.59 -7.88 19.19
N ASN A 322 -14.42 -6.70 18.61
CA ASN A 322 -15.49 -5.97 17.92
C ASN A 322 -16.01 -6.75 16.70
N ALA A 323 -15.10 -7.34 15.93
CA ALA A 323 -15.44 -8.20 14.80
C ALA A 323 -16.26 -9.42 15.25
N LEU A 324 -15.85 -10.03 16.37
CA LEU A 324 -16.55 -11.16 16.98
C LEU A 324 -17.94 -10.78 17.46
N ALA A 325 -18.09 -9.63 18.12
CA ALA A 325 -19.38 -9.12 18.56
C ALA A 325 -20.32 -8.79 17.39
N ALA A 326 -19.77 -8.27 16.29
CA ALA A 326 -20.54 -7.95 15.09
C ALA A 326 -21.06 -9.20 14.36
N MET A 327 -20.31 -10.31 14.39
CA MET A 327 -20.74 -11.56 13.75
C MET A 327 -20.21 -12.82 14.47
N PRO A 328 -20.82 -13.22 15.60
CA PRO A 328 -20.39 -14.40 16.37
C PRO A 328 -20.63 -15.72 15.62
N GLY A 329 -21.36 -15.68 14.51
CA GLY A 329 -21.61 -16.83 13.66
C GLY A 329 -20.56 -17.11 12.59
N SER A 330 -19.56 -16.25 12.40
CA SER A 330 -18.48 -16.44 11.43
C SER A 330 -17.21 -16.92 12.14
N PRO A 331 -16.43 -17.85 11.57
CA PRO A 331 -15.15 -18.27 12.13
C PRO A 331 -14.03 -17.23 11.96
N ILE A 332 -14.16 -16.30 11.01
CA ILE A 332 -13.13 -15.29 10.71
C ILE A 332 -12.72 -14.48 11.96
N PRO A 333 -13.65 -13.89 12.74
CA PRO A 333 -13.27 -13.13 13.93
C PRO A 333 -12.65 -13.99 15.03
N TYR A 334 -13.04 -15.27 15.15
CA TYR A 334 -12.40 -16.20 16.09
C TYR A 334 -10.95 -16.47 15.69
N VAL A 335 -10.69 -16.71 14.40
CA VAL A 335 -9.33 -16.89 13.88
C VAL A 335 -8.50 -15.61 14.07
N ALA A 336 -9.08 -14.43 13.82
CA ALA A 336 -8.40 -13.16 14.04
C ALA A 336 -8.01 -12.97 15.50
N LEU A 337 -8.95 -13.18 16.43
CA LEU A 337 -8.69 -13.06 17.87
C LEU A 337 -7.69 -14.12 18.36
N ALA A 338 -7.77 -15.34 17.86
CA ALA A 338 -6.82 -16.41 18.17
C ALA A 338 -5.39 -16.05 17.73
N LYS A 339 -5.21 -15.47 16.54
CA LYS A 339 -3.90 -14.98 16.07
C LYS A 339 -3.36 -13.87 16.97
N VAL A 340 -4.22 -12.95 17.42
CA VAL A 340 -3.82 -11.89 18.36
C VAL A 340 -3.39 -12.48 19.70
N TYR A 341 -4.16 -13.40 20.28
CA TYR A 341 -3.82 -14.08 21.53
C TYR A 341 -2.53 -14.89 21.41
N ALA A 342 -2.35 -15.63 20.32
CA ALA A 342 -1.12 -16.37 20.04
C ALA A 342 0.11 -15.45 20.04
N ALA A 343 0.04 -14.29 19.37
CA ALA A 343 1.14 -13.33 19.31
C ALA A 343 1.44 -12.66 20.67
N GLN A 344 0.42 -12.53 21.52
CA GLN A 344 0.55 -12.07 22.90
C GLN A 344 1.04 -13.18 23.86
N GLY A 345 1.19 -14.42 23.40
CA GLY A 345 1.54 -15.58 24.23
C GLY A 345 0.37 -16.15 25.05
N LYS A 346 -0.87 -15.69 24.84
CA LYS A 346 -2.08 -16.15 25.54
C LYS A 346 -2.63 -17.47 24.96
N TRP A 347 -1.79 -18.49 24.82
CA TRP A 347 -2.17 -19.76 24.16
C TRP A 347 -3.32 -20.51 24.84
N ARG A 348 -3.45 -20.39 26.18
CA ARG A 348 -4.56 -20.97 26.94
C ARG A 348 -5.95 -20.43 26.55
N GLU A 349 -6.00 -19.22 25.99
CA GLU A 349 -7.26 -18.62 25.51
C GLU A 349 -7.62 -19.10 24.10
N VAL A 350 -6.65 -19.59 23.32
CA VAL A 350 -6.83 -19.97 21.91
C VAL A 350 -7.63 -21.27 21.79
N GLY A 351 -7.35 -22.25 22.65
CA GLY A 351 -8.03 -23.56 22.65
C GLY A 351 -9.55 -23.43 22.78
N PRO A 352 -10.09 -22.88 23.89
CA PRO A 352 -11.52 -22.69 24.07
C PRO A 352 -12.18 -21.86 22.98
N LEU A 353 -11.46 -20.88 22.43
CA LEU A 353 -11.95 -19.99 21.37
C LEU A 353 -12.15 -20.73 20.04
N LEU A 354 -11.23 -21.62 19.66
CA LEU A 354 -11.25 -22.33 18.38
C LEU A 354 -11.87 -23.72 18.43
N GLY A 355 -11.96 -24.34 19.60
CA GLY A 355 -12.49 -25.71 19.79
C GLY A 355 -13.79 -26.00 19.03
N PRO A 356 -14.83 -25.13 19.10
CA PRO A 356 -16.08 -25.33 18.37
C PRO A 356 -15.94 -25.38 16.83
N TRP A 357 -14.83 -24.88 16.29
CA TRP A 357 -14.60 -24.72 14.86
C TRP A 357 -13.65 -25.77 14.24
N VAL A 358 -13.00 -26.60 15.05
CA VAL A 358 -12.01 -27.60 14.58
C VAL A 358 -12.68 -28.72 13.77
N SER A 359 -13.85 -29.15 14.25
CA SER A 359 -14.65 -30.24 13.68
C SER A 359 -16.13 -29.84 13.66
N PRO A 360 -16.53 -28.88 12.80
CA PRO A 360 -17.92 -28.47 12.71
C PRO A 360 -18.77 -29.65 12.24
N THR A 361 -19.88 -29.93 12.94
CA THR A 361 -20.80 -31.00 12.53
C THR A 361 -21.47 -30.65 11.18
N PRO A 362 -21.88 -31.63 10.37
CA PRO A 362 -22.62 -31.36 9.14
C PRO A 362 -23.86 -30.48 9.36
N ASP A 363 -24.58 -30.71 10.47
CA ASP A 363 -25.75 -29.92 10.84
C ASP A 363 -25.38 -28.46 11.14
N PHE A 364 -24.27 -28.23 11.84
CA PHE A 364 -23.74 -26.89 12.10
C PHE A 364 -23.42 -26.16 10.79
N LEU A 365 -22.77 -26.82 9.84
CA LEU A 365 -22.47 -26.25 8.52
C LEU A 365 -23.74 -25.96 7.72
N MET A 366 -24.71 -26.89 7.74
CA MET A 366 -25.97 -26.76 7.02
C MET A 366 -26.86 -25.65 7.57
N GLU A 367 -26.92 -25.50 8.89
CA GLU A 367 -27.63 -24.41 9.55
C GLU A 367 -27.06 -23.05 9.14
N ARG A 368 -25.73 -22.92 9.16
CA ARG A 368 -25.04 -21.68 8.76
C ARG A 368 -25.17 -21.40 7.26
N TRP A 369 -25.10 -22.42 6.41
CA TRP A 369 -25.32 -22.27 4.96
C TRP A 369 -26.70 -21.71 4.64
N LYS A 370 -27.74 -22.22 5.32
CA LYS A 370 -29.13 -21.75 5.15
C LYS A 370 -29.30 -20.30 5.59
N ASN A 371 -28.62 -19.90 6.67
CA ASN A 371 -28.77 -18.58 7.26
C ASN A 371 -27.91 -17.50 6.59
N ASN A 372 -26.70 -17.84 6.10
CA ASN A 372 -25.83 -16.90 5.43
C ASN A 372 -24.78 -17.62 4.55
N LYS A 373 -24.99 -17.60 3.23
CA LYS A 373 -24.07 -18.21 2.25
C LYS A 373 -22.62 -17.70 2.37
N LYS A 374 -22.40 -16.44 2.77
CA LYS A 374 -21.05 -15.89 2.96
C LYS A 374 -20.32 -16.53 4.14
N VAL A 375 -21.03 -16.82 5.23
CA VAL A 375 -20.46 -17.51 6.41
C VAL A 375 -19.99 -18.92 6.06
N ALA A 376 -20.69 -19.62 5.16
CA ALA A 376 -20.20 -20.92 4.70
C ALA A 376 -18.89 -20.81 3.91
N THR A 377 -18.74 -19.79 3.07
CA THR A 377 -17.47 -19.48 2.40
C THR A 377 -16.38 -19.15 3.41
N ASP A 378 -16.70 -18.41 4.48
CA ASP A 378 -15.76 -18.10 5.56
C ASP A 378 -15.22 -19.38 6.23
N VAL A 379 -16.11 -20.33 6.53
CA VAL A 379 -15.72 -21.62 7.12
C VAL A 379 -14.75 -22.37 6.20
N LEU A 380 -15.05 -22.44 4.91
CA LEU A 380 -14.14 -23.09 3.94
C LEU A 380 -12.79 -22.36 3.86
N SER A 381 -12.80 -21.02 3.86
CA SER A 381 -11.58 -20.21 3.79
C SER A 381 -10.70 -20.29 5.04
N THR A 382 -11.28 -20.59 6.21
CA THR A 382 -10.57 -20.70 7.49
C THR A 382 -10.27 -22.14 7.90
N TYR A 383 -10.78 -23.11 7.14
CA TYR A 383 -10.77 -24.53 7.46
C TYR A 383 -9.36 -25.11 7.67
N HIS A 384 -8.36 -24.58 6.98
CA HIS A 384 -6.95 -24.98 7.12
C HIS A 384 -6.27 -24.28 8.30
N VAL A 385 -6.63 -23.02 8.61
CA VAL A 385 -5.99 -22.21 9.66
C VAL A 385 -6.42 -22.63 11.06
N ILE A 386 -7.67 -23.06 11.25
CA ILE A 386 -8.21 -23.39 12.57
C ILE A 386 -7.46 -24.58 13.22
N PRO A 387 -7.26 -25.74 12.55
CA PRO A 387 -6.51 -26.85 13.15
C PRO A 387 -5.06 -26.49 13.44
N TYR A 388 -4.45 -25.59 12.65
CA TYR A 388 -3.10 -25.10 12.90
C TYR A 388 -3.00 -24.36 14.24
N LEU A 389 -3.82 -23.32 14.42
CA LEU A 389 -3.80 -22.51 15.65
C LEU A 389 -4.24 -23.33 16.87
N PHE A 390 -5.21 -24.21 16.70
CA PHE A 390 -5.68 -25.09 17.77
C PHE A 390 -4.61 -26.13 18.16
N GLY A 391 -3.94 -26.74 17.18
CA GLY A 391 -2.81 -27.66 17.44
C GLY A 391 -1.69 -27.00 18.23
N MET A 392 -1.34 -25.75 17.90
CA MET A 392 -0.35 -24.99 18.66
C MET A 392 -0.79 -24.67 20.10
N ALA A 393 -2.07 -24.39 20.32
CA ALA A 393 -2.61 -24.20 21.66
C ALA A 393 -2.56 -25.50 22.49
N VAL A 394 -2.96 -26.62 21.90
CA VAL A 394 -2.92 -27.95 22.53
C VAL A 394 -1.47 -28.37 22.84
N ALA A 395 -0.52 -28.03 21.98
CA ALA A 395 0.91 -28.25 22.23
C ALA A 395 1.40 -27.50 23.47
N TYR A 396 0.90 -26.28 23.68
CA TYR A 396 1.24 -25.44 24.83
C TYR A 396 0.64 -25.98 26.14
N GLU A 397 -0.49 -26.69 26.06
CA GLU A 397 -1.12 -27.36 27.20
C GLU A 397 -0.46 -28.70 27.58
N GLY A 398 0.52 -29.15 26.79
CA GLY A 398 1.30 -30.36 27.09
C GLY A 398 0.86 -31.61 26.34
N SER A 399 -0.06 -31.52 25.36
CA SER A 399 -0.48 -32.66 24.56
C SER A 399 0.18 -32.66 23.17
N GLY A 400 1.43 -33.12 23.12
CA GLY A 400 2.20 -33.17 21.87
C GLY A 400 1.56 -34.03 20.77
N LYS A 401 0.96 -35.17 21.14
CA LYS A 401 0.32 -36.10 20.20
C LYS A 401 -0.91 -35.48 19.52
N ASP A 402 -1.82 -34.91 20.31
CA ASP A 402 -3.05 -34.29 19.78
C ASP A 402 -2.70 -33.05 18.94
N ALA A 403 -1.70 -32.28 19.36
CA ALA A 403 -1.18 -31.16 18.60
C ALA A 403 -0.63 -31.59 17.23
N ALA A 404 0.17 -32.66 17.18
CA ALA A 404 0.69 -33.19 15.92
C ALA A 404 -0.43 -33.70 15.00
N GLU A 405 -1.48 -34.32 15.55
CA GLU A 405 -2.64 -34.74 14.78
C GLU A 405 -3.37 -33.55 14.13
N LEU A 406 -3.59 -32.48 14.88
CA LEU A 406 -4.23 -31.25 14.42
C LEU A 406 -3.40 -30.51 13.36
N LEU A 407 -2.07 -30.46 13.53
CA LEU A 407 -1.16 -29.88 12.54
C LEU A 407 -1.16 -30.69 11.24
N CYS A 408 -1.16 -32.02 11.32
CA CYS A 408 -1.31 -32.89 10.16
C CYS A 408 -2.68 -32.78 9.49
N MET A 409 -3.73 -32.50 10.26
CA MET A 409 -5.05 -32.19 9.71
C MET A 409 -5.02 -30.87 8.92
N SER A 410 -4.33 -29.84 9.43
CA SER A 410 -4.13 -28.57 8.73
C SER A 410 -3.36 -28.77 7.40
N LEU A 411 -2.29 -29.56 7.41
CA LEU A 411 -1.53 -29.91 6.20
C LEU A 411 -2.42 -30.57 5.13
N ASN A 412 -3.21 -31.58 5.52
CA ASN A 412 -4.13 -32.26 4.60
C ASN A 412 -5.23 -31.33 4.05
N ARG A 413 -5.50 -30.21 4.72
CA ARG A 413 -6.45 -29.17 4.27
C ARG A 413 -5.79 -28.08 3.41
N GLY A 414 -4.52 -28.24 3.03
CA GLY A 414 -3.80 -27.35 2.12
C GLY A 414 -3.05 -26.20 2.81
N TYR A 415 -2.79 -26.29 4.11
CA TYR A 415 -1.91 -25.34 4.80
C TYR A 415 -0.46 -25.50 4.32
N ALA A 416 0.34 -24.43 4.37
CA ALA A 416 1.70 -24.43 3.84
C ALA A 416 2.60 -25.43 4.57
N GLU A 417 3.23 -26.35 3.83
CA GLU A 417 4.12 -27.40 4.37
C GLU A 417 5.22 -26.84 5.27
N THR A 418 5.84 -25.73 4.87
CA THR A 418 6.93 -25.09 5.63
C THR A 418 6.46 -24.61 7.00
N GLU A 419 5.27 -24.02 7.09
CA GLU A 419 4.71 -23.54 8.35
C GLU A 419 4.30 -24.70 9.27
N ILE A 420 3.77 -25.79 8.71
CA ILE A 420 3.46 -27.01 9.48
C ILE A 420 4.73 -27.65 10.04
N ALA A 421 5.81 -27.70 9.24
CA ALA A 421 7.10 -28.22 9.71
C ALA A 421 7.59 -27.42 10.91
N GLU A 422 7.65 -26.09 10.78
CA GLU A 422 8.05 -25.18 11.86
C GLU A 422 7.18 -25.35 13.12
N ALA A 423 5.87 -25.53 12.94
CA ALA A 423 4.96 -25.78 14.06
C ALA A 423 5.22 -27.13 14.73
N LEU A 424 5.35 -28.23 13.99
CA LEU A 424 5.65 -29.56 14.55
C LEU A 424 6.98 -29.55 15.32
N HIS A 425 7.96 -28.80 14.83
CA HIS A 425 9.20 -28.52 15.55
C HIS A 425 8.97 -27.79 16.86
N ALA A 426 8.14 -26.76 16.85
CA ALA A 426 7.76 -26.05 18.07
C ALA A 426 7.07 -26.98 19.07
N VAL A 427 6.14 -27.82 18.62
CA VAL A 427 5.45 -28.82 19.46
C VAL A 427 6.47 -29.76 20.11
N TRP A 428 7.45 -30.24 19.34
CA TRP A 428 8.48 -31.14 19.84
C TRP A 428 9.41 -30.46 20.85
N ALA A 429 9.78 -29.22 20.60
CA ALA A 429 10.57 -28.44 21.54
C ALA A 429 9.81 -28.17 22.85
N LEU A 430 8.48 -27.98 22.79
CA LEU A 430 7.63 -27.74 23.96
C LEU A 430 7.36 -29.02 24.78
N ASN A 431 7.19 -30.16 24.10
CA ASN A 431 6.74 -31.41 24.72
C ASN A 431 7.83 -32.48 24.83
N GLY A 432 9.01 -32.24 24.26
CA GLY A 432 10.14 -33.16 24.27
C GLY A 432 10.90 -33.21 25.60
N PRO A 433 11.92 -34.08 25.71
CA PRO A 433 12.66 -34.32 26.95
C PRO A 433 13.45 -33.11 27.45
N ALA A 434 13.77 -32.16 26.57
CA ALA A 434 14.34 -30.86 26.93
C ALA A 434 13.20 -29.87 27.23
N GLN A 435 12.60 -29.98 28.42
CA GLN A 435 11.44 -29.17 28.82
C GLN A 435 11.73 -27.66 28.78
N CYS A 436 11.25 -26.99 27.72
CA CYS A 436 11.17 -25.52 27.61
C CYS A 436 10.06 -24.90 28.48
N VAL A 437 9.71 -25.50 29.62
CA VAL A 437 8.52 -25.15 30.43
C VAL A 437 8.57 -23.70 30.97
N HIS A 438 9.73 -23.03 30.90
CA HIS A 438 9.93 -21.65 31.33
C HIS A 438 10.26 -20.63 30.22
N ALA A 439 10.15 -21.00 28.93
CA ALA A 439 10.41 -20.04 27.86
C ALA A 439 9.29 -19.00 27.76
N ALA A 440 9.64 -17.71 27.77
CA ALA A 440 8.67 -16.61 27.73
C ALA A 440 7.94 -16.50 26.38
N ASN A 441 8.51 -17.05 25.30
CA ASN A 441 7.82 -17.23 24.03
C ASN A 441 8.35 -18.48 23.27
N ILE A 442 7.53 -18.98 22.35
CA ILE A 442 7.83 -20.16 21.53
C ILE A 442 9.10 -19.95 20.67
N GLY A 443 9.32 -18.73 20.17
CA GLY A 443 10.47 -18.41 19.33
C GLY A 443 11.82 -18.59 20.02
N GLU A 444 11.92 -18.27 21.31
CA GLU A 444 13.12 -18.54 22.11
C GLU A 444 13.36 -20.03 22.33
N CYS A 445 12.29 -20.81 22.53
CA CYS A 445 12.42 -22.25 22.67
C CYS A 445 12.87 -22.90 21.35
N ILE A 446 12.29 -22.51 20.20
CA ILE A 446 12.69 -23.01 18.88
C ILE A 446 14.18 -22.73 18.63
N LYS A 447 14.68 -21.53 18.97
CA LYS A 447 16.09 -21.18 18.81
C LYS A 447 17.04 -21.97 19.71
N LYS A 448 16.56 -22.44 20.87
CA LYS A 448 17.34 -23.20 21.85
C LYS A 448 17.23 -24.72 21.67
N ALA A 449 16.24 -25.19 20.90
CA ALA A 449 16.05 -26.60 20.67
C ALA A 449 17.24 -27.18 19.88
N PRO A 450 17.92 -28.23 20.40
CA PRO A 450 19.15 -28.77 19.80
C PRO A 450 18.99 -29.42 18.41
N ALA A 451 17.78 -29.40 17.84
CA ALA A 451 17.40 -30.12 16.62
C ALA A 451 17.43 -29.27 15.34
N ALA A 452 17.70 -27.96 15.41
CA ALA A 452 17.59 -27.06 14.23
C ALA A 452 18.52 -27.42 13.05
N ASP A 453 19.59 -28.18 13.28
CA ASP A 453 20.59 -28.52 12.25
C ASP A 453 20.53 -29.96 11.70
N SER A 454 19.59 -30.80 12.14
CA SER A 454 19.50 -32.17 11.61
C SER A 454 18.93 -32.18 10.16
N PRO A 455 19.61 -32.83 9.18
CA PRO A 455 19.17 -32.90 7.79
C PRO A 455 17.80 -33.55 7.57
N GLU A 456 17.34 -34.40 8.51
CA GLU A 456 16.04 -35.06 8.43
C GLU A 456 14.88 -34.06 8.47
N TRP A 457 15.06 -32.94 9.17
CA TRP A 457 14.04 -31.94 9.42
C TRP A 457 13.79 -30.99 8.25
N ARG A 458 14.70 -30.96 7.26
CA ARG A 458 14.55 -30.17 6.04
C ARG A 458 13.87 -30.96 4.90
N ARG A 459 13.48 -32.22 5.14
CA ARG A 459 12.77 -33.00 4.14
C ARG A 459 11.33 -32.47 4.00
N PRO A 460 10.79 -32.38 2.77
CA PRO A 460 9.41 -31.98 2.57
C PRO A 460 8.47 -32.92 3.34
N LEU A 461 7.46 -32.33 4.00
CA LEU A 461 6.46 -33.06 4.78
C LEU A 461 5.53 -33.80 3.81
N ASN A 462 5.78 -35.10 3.61
CA ASN A 462 4.80 -35.97 2.96
C ASN A 462 3.84 -36.57 4.01
N ARG A 463 2.79 -37.28 3.56
CA ARG A 463 1.83 -37.94 4.47
C ARG A 463 2.51 -38.92 5.43
N ASP A 464 3.58 -39.59 4.99
CA ASP A 464 4.33 -40.54 5.82
C ASP A 464 5.08 -39.82 6.96
N ALA A 465 5.58 -38.61 6.70
CA ALA A 465 6.24 -37.77 7.72
C ALA A 465 5.25 -37.39 8.83
N CYS A 466 3.99 -37.14 8.49
CA CYS A 466 2.94 -36.91 9.49
C CYS A 466 2.70 -38.11 10.41
N GLN A 467 2.77 -39.33 9.87
CA GLN A 467 2.68 -40.54 10.70
C GLN A 467 3.91 -40.70 11.60
N GLN A 468 5.11 -40.46 11.07
CA GLN A 468 6.36 -40.51 11.86
C GLN A 468 6.33 -39.52 13.02
N TRP A 469 5.81 -38.31 12.81
CA TRP A 469 5.63 -37.33 13.87
C TRP A 469 4.65 -37.81 14.94
N ARG A 470 3.51 -38.39 14.55
CA ARG A 470 2.54 -38.97 15.49
C ARG A 470 3.16 -40.08 16.34
N ASP A 471 3.91 -40.98 15.72
CA ASP A 471 4.57 -42.09 16.41
C ASP A 471 5.63 -41.56 17.38
N ARG A 472 6.38 -40.51 17.00
CA ARG A 472 7.38 -39.86 17.87
C ARG A 472 6.79 -39.16 19.09
N PHE A 473 5.56 -38.64 19.03
CA PHE A 473 4.88 -38.05 20.20
C PHE A 473 4.09 -39.07 21.03
N ALA A 474 3.92 -40.30 20.53
CA ALA A 474 3.29 -41.39 21.27
C ALA A 474 4.27 -42.10 22.21
N HIS A 475 5.58 -41.97 21.96
CA HIS A 475 6.69 -42.45 22.77
C HIS A 475 7.26 -41.32 23.63
#